data_AF-A0A9D1S216-F1
#
_entry.id   AF-A0A9D1S216-F1
#
_cell.length_a   1.000
_cell.length_b   1.000
_cell.length_c   1.000
_cell.angle_alpha   90.00
_cell.angle_beta   90.00
_cell.angle_gamma   90.00
#
_symmetry.space_group_name_H-M   'P 1'
#
loop_
_entity.id
_entity.type
_entity.pdbx_description
1 polymer ?
#
loop_
_entity_poly.entity_id
_entity_poly.type
_entity_poly.pdbx_seq_one_letter_code
_entity_poly.pdbx_strand_id
1 'polypeptide(L)'
;VIRHGQAFAAGLHDAGLIACAKHFPGHGATHTDSHLGIPTVDDDLETLWRRDLAPFAAVTRAGIPAIMSAHVVHRALAAKPATLSPETVGLLRKELGFDGVICSDALDMHAISHGVGRRRGAVLALSAGVDLLCLGNPQFPEPYDAQADTAQMATALCEAVRKGQLSATRLAEAARRVRSLGAGRIQPAAPAPVGGSRPAERGLSAARAALQVTGKLPELSGAVSVRGSFGRGNIAAGTRSETFIRALEEALGKDGAADSAAPQERAYLLVTDDSTDPASVAWEDVAVVVHAGCRELELPDGLAQVRTFGGGRASGIAAGDLLAGRGPHGRR
;
A
#
# COMPACT_ATOMS: atom_id res chain seq x y z
N VAL A 1 6.15 -4.32 6.77
CA VAL A 1 4.76 -3.77 6.69
C VAL A 1 4.32 -3.10 7.99
N ILE A 2 4.19 -3.81 9.12
CA ILE A 2 3.62 -3.28 10.39
C ILE A 2 4.20 -1.91 10.79
N ARG A 3 5.53 -1.82 10.98
CA ARG A 3 6.22 -0.57 11.37
C ARG A 3 5.87 0.61 10.47
N HIS A 4 5.89 0.41 9.15
CA HIS A 4 5.61 1.47 8.18
C HIS A 4 4.12 1.84 8.14
N GLY A 5 3.23 0.86 8.24
CA GLY A 5 1.78 1.10 8.29
C GLY A 5 1.38 1.91 9.53
N GLN A 6 1.96 1.59 10.69
CA GLN A 6 1.72 2.35 11.93
C GLN A 6 2.28 3.77 11.85
N ALA A 7 3.50 3.95 11.32
CA ALA A 7 4.08 5.28 11.13
C ALA A 7 3.26 6.13 10.15
N PHE A 8 2.76 5.54 9.07
CA PHE A 8 1.90 6.23 8.12
C PHE A 8 0.55 6.63 8.74
N ALA A 9 -0.08 5.73 9.50
CA ALA A 9 -1.31 6.04 10.22
C ALA A 9 -1.10 7.16 11.26
N ALA A 10 0.01 7.14 12.01
CA ALA A 10 0.35 8.20 12.95
C ALA A 10 0.52 9.55 12.25
N GLY A 11 1.24 9.62 11.13
CA GLY A 11 1.41 10.85 10.37
C GLY A 11 0.09 11.41 9.81
N LEU A 12 -0.85 10.54 9.42
CA LEU A 12 -2.20 10.98 9.04
C LEU A 12 -2.95 11.57 10.25
N HIS A 13 -2.90 10.90 11.41
CA HIS A 13 -3.55 11.38 12.62
C HIS A 13 -2.96 12.73 13.09
N ASP A 14 -1.64 12.89 13.05
CA ASP A 14 -0.95 14.15 13.38
C ASP A 14 -1.37 15.30 12.45
N ALA A 15 -1.70 14.98 11.18
CA ALA A 15 -2.22 15.93 10.21
C ALA A 15 -3.74 16.19 10.33
N GLY A 16 -4.41 15.61 11.32
CA GLY A 16 -5.86 15.76 11.51
C GLY A 16 -6.71 14.84 10.62
N LEU A 17 -6.11 13.84 9.95
CA LEU A 17 -6.78 12.94 9.01
C LEU A 17 -7.05 11.57 9.65
N ILE A 18 -8.18 10.95 9.29
CA ILE A 18 -8.54 9.60 9.74
C ILE A 18 -7.82 8.57 8.88
N ALA A 19 -6.95 7.75 9.49
CA ALA A 19 -6.29 6.66 8.79
C ALA A 19 -7.25 5.47 8.58
N CYS A 20 -7.19 4.86 7.39
CA CYS A 20 -7.92 3.64 7.06
C CYS A 20 -6.94 2.57 6.55
N ALA A 21 -6.77 1.49 7.31
CA ALA A 21 -5.93 0.37 6.85
C ALA A 21 -6.70 -0.46 5.82
N LYS A 22 -6.01 -0.90 4.76
CA LYS A 22 -6.63 -1.63 3.66
C LYS A 22 -5.65 -2.57 2.96
N HIS A 23 -6.11 -3.65 2.33
CA HIS A 23 -7.49 -4.18 2.30
C HIS A 23 -7.52 -5.48 3.12
N PHE A 24 -8.36 -5.53 4.16
CA PHE A 24 -8.48 -6.68 5.07
C PHE A 24 -9.16 -7.88 4.38
N PRO A 25 -8.69 -9.14 4.56
CA PRO A 25 -7.63 -9.59 5.48
C PRO A 25 -6.22 -9.62 4.88
N GLY A 26 -6.03 -9.04 3.69
CA GLY A 26 -4.75 -8.99 2.97
C GLY A 26 -4.94 -9.33 1.50
N HIS A 27 -4.39 -8.52 0.60
CA HIS A 27 -4.49 -8.71 -0.86
C HIS A 27 -3.11 -8.98 -1.50
N GLY A 28 -2.03 -8.96 -0.71
CA GLY A 28 -0.66 -8.98 -1.22
C GLY A 28 -0.22 -10.30 -1.89
N ALA A 29 -0.91 -11.40 -1.59
CA ALA A 29 -0.60 -12.73 -2.11
C ALA A 29 -1.32 -13.08 -3.44
N THR A 30 -2.16 -12.20 -3.96
CA THR A 30 -2.88 -12.45 -5.23
C THR A 30 -2.16 -11.78 -6.40
N HIS A 31 -2.20 -12.42 -7.58
CA HIS A 31 -1.74 -11.82 -8.83
C HIS A 31 -2.88 -11.30 -9.72
N THR A 32 -4.14 -11.57 -9.36
CA THR A 32 -5.34 -11.11 -10.08
C THR A 32 -5.85 -9.81 -9.48
N ASP A 33 -6.17 -8.84 -10.34
CA ASP A 33 -6.83 -7.60 -9.95
C ASP A 33 -8.34 -7.83 -9.75
N SER A 34 -8.87 -7.42 -8.61
CA SER A 34 -10.31 -7.47 -8.30
C SER A 34 -11.19 -6.59 -9.21
N HIS A 35 -10.59 -5.66 -9.96
CA HIS A 35 -11.28 -4.93 -11.02
C HIS A 35 -11.55 -5.80 -12.26
N LEU A 36 -10.81 -6.90 -12.43
CA LEU A 36 -10.88 -7.77 -13.62
C LEU A 36 -11.55 -9.12 -13.34
N GLY A 37 -11.58 -9.57 -12.08
CA GLY A 37 -12.19 -10.84 -11.67
C GLY A 37 -12.29 -10.95 -10.15
N ILE A 38 -12.57 -12.15 -9.62
CA ILE A 38 -12.54 -12.41 -8.17
C ILE A 38 -11.17 -13.01 -7.81
N PRO A 39 -10.28 -12.28 -7.10
CA PRO A 39 -9.00 -12.84 -6.69
C PRO A 39 -9.19 -13.87 -5.58
N THR A 40 -8.39 -14.93 -5.61
CA THR A 40 -8.35 -15.96 -4.56
C THR A 40 -6.98 -16.00 -3.89
N VAL A 41 -6.97 -16.25 -2.59
CA VAL A 41 -5.78 -16.61 -1.80
C VAL A 41 -6.00 -18.01 -1.24
N ASP A 42 -5.11 -18.92 -1.61
CA ASP A 42 -5.20 -20.34 -1.28
C ASP A 42 -4.23 -20.76 -0.15
N ASP A 43 -3.50 -19.80 0.43
CA ASP A 43 -2.63 -20.02 1.59
C ASP A 43 -3.40 -20.57 2.80
N ASP A 44 -2.72 -21.36 3.63
CA ASP A 44 -3.28 -21.93 4.85
C ASP A 44 -3.50 -20.88 5.96
N LEU A 45 -4.31 -21.24 6.96
CA LEU A 45 -4.70 -20.34 8.03
C LEU A 45 -3.51 -19.85 8.88
N GLU A 46 -2.51 -20.70 9.14
CA GLU A 46 -1.32 -20.33 9.92
C GLU A 46 -0.50 -19.27 9.18
N THR A 47 -0.30 -19.47 7.88
CA THR A 47 0.35 -18.51 6.99
C THR A 47 -0.39 -17.18 6.98
N LEU A 48 -1.73 -17.19 6.85
CA LEU A 48 -2.54 -15.97 6.90
C LEU A 48 -2.39 -15.23 8.24
N TRP A 49 -2.40 -15.94 9.37
CA TRP A 49 -2.21 -15.32 10.69
C TRP A 49 -0.85 -14.66 10.85
N ARG A 50 0.21 -15.36 10.45
CA ARG A 50 1.60 -14.86 10.58
C ARG A 50 1.91 -13.71 9.63
N ARG A 51 1.32 -13.70 8.43
CA ARG A 51 1.71 -12.77 7.35
C ARG A 51 0.65 -11.71 7.05
N ASP A 52 -0.56 -12.13 6.71
CA ASP A 52 -1.59 -11.26 6.13
C ASP A 52 -2.39 -10.53 7.21
N LEU A 53 -2.78 -11.24 8.28
CA LEU A 53 -3.55 -10.70 9.41
C LEU A 53 -2.68 -9.94 10.42
N ALA A 54 -1.39 -10.27 10.52
CA ALA A 54 -0.48 -9.65 11.49
C ALA A 54 -0.43 -8.11 11.40
N PRO A 55 -0.37 -7.48 10.20
CA PRO A 55 -0.55 -6.04 10.03
C PRO A 55 -1.87 -5.50 10.61
N PHE A 56 -2.99 -6.17 10.36
CA PHE A 56 -4.31 -5.74 10.84
C PHE A 56 -4.43 -5.86 12.35
N ALA A 57 -3.92 -6.94 12.94
CA ALA A 57 -3.83 -7.09 14.39
C ALA A 57 -3.01 -5.94 15.03
N ALA A 58 -1.90 -5.53 14.39
CA ALA A 58 -1.05 -4.47 14.89
C ALA A 58 -1.71 -3.08 14.81
N VAL A 59 -2.40 -2.74 13.72
CA VAL A 59 -3.10 -1.45 13.60
C VAL A 59 -4.37 -1.39 14.45
N THR A 60 -5.06 -2.52 14.65
CA THR A 60 -6.18 -2.61 15.59
C THR A 60 -5.72 -2.34 17.02
N ARG A 61 -4.63 -2.98 17.48
CA ARG A 61 -4.04 -2.69 18.80
C ARG A 61 -3.57 -1.24 18.94
N ALA A 62 -3.14 -0.62 17.84
CA ALA A 62 -2.76 0.80 17.81
C ALA A 62 -3.98 1.75 17.74
N GLY A 63 -5.21 1.23 17.75
CA GLY A 63 -6.43 2.04 17.76
C GLY A 63 -6.76 2.70 16.43
N ILE A 64 -6.42 2.07 15.30
CA ILE A 64 -6.79 2.63 13.98
C ILE A 64 -8.32 2.82 13.90
N PRO A 65 -8.81 3.96 13.38
CA PRO A 65 -10.24 4.26 13.43
C PRO A 65 -11.07 3.54 12.36
N ALA A 66 -10.45 3.18 11.23
CA ALA A 66 -11.13 2.52 10.12
C ALA A 66 -10.28 1.41 9.46
N ILE A 67 -10.96 0.38 8.97
CA ILE A 67 -10.36 -0.69 8.16
C ILE A 67 -11.28 -0.96 6.96
N MET A 68 -10.70 -1.03 5.76
CA MET A 68 -11.41 -1.39 4.53
C MET A 68 -11.26 -2.88 4.24
N SER A 69 -12.35 -3.59 3.98
CA SER A 69 -12.36 -5.00 3.57
C SER A 69 -12.00 -5.16 2.09
N ALA A 70 -11.50 -6.33 1.69
CA ALA A 70 -11.15 -6.66 0.32
C ALA A 70 -12.24 -7.48 -0.39
N HIS A 71 -12.37 -7.32 -1.70
CA HIS A 71 -13.18 -8.22 -2.54
C HIS A 71 -12.38 -9.45 -2.99
N VAL A 72 -11.74 -10.12 -2.03
CA VAL A 72 -10.86 -11.28 -2.24
C VAL A 72 -11.40 -12.48 -1.47
N VAL A 73 -11.34 -13.67 -2.08
CA VAL A 73 -11.70 -14.93 -1.44
C VAL A 73 -10.47 -15.57 -0.81
N HIS A 74 -10.39 -15.58 0.50
CA HIS A 74 -9.38 -16.33 1.25
C HIS A 74 -9.94 -17.70 1.59
N ARG A 75 -9.55 -18.75 0.85
CA ARG A 75 -10.20 -20.06 0.94
C ARG A 75 -10.11 -20.71 2.33
N ALA A 76 -9.03 -20.45 3.06
CA ALA A 76 -8.87 -20.91 4.43
C ALA A 76 -9.80 -20.21 5.44
N LEU A 77 -10.43 -19.08 5.07
CA LEU A 77 -11.35 -18.32 5.91
C LEU A 77 -12.81 -18.51 5.49
N ALA A 78 -13.11 -18.34 4.19
CA ALA A 78 -14.46 -18.45 3.65
C ALA A 78 -14.47 -18.66 2.13
N ALA A 79 -15.58 -19.21 1.62
CA ALA A 79 -15.79 -19.44 0.18
C ALA A 79 -16.31 -18.21 -0.60
N LYS A 80 -16.38 -17.03 0.04
CA LYS A 80 -16.91 -15.79 -0.54
C LYS A 80 -15.97 -14.62 -0.26
N PRO A 81 -16.03 -13.52 -1.03
CA PRO A 81 -15.16 -12.37 -0.81
C PRO A 81 -15.24 -11.87 0.62
N ALA A 82 -14.11 -11.43 1.19
CA ALA A 82 -14.03 -11.00 2.59
C ALA A 82 -15.09 -9.94 2.95
N THR A 83 -15.34 -8.97 2.05
CA THR A 83 -16.40 -7.96 2.21
C THR A 83 -17.79 -8.55 2.44
N LEU A 84 -18.10 -9.74 1.89
CA LEU A 84 -19.40 -10.38 1.95
C LEU A 84 -19.46 -11.54 2.98
N SER A 85 -18.36 -11.81 3.69
CA SER A 85 -18.23 -12.96 4.60
C SER A 85 -18.43 -12.56 6.05
N PRO A 86 -19.53 -12.97 6.72
CA PRO A 86 -19.68 -12.79 8.17
C PRO A 86 -18.58 -13.49 8.98
N GLU A 87 -18.01 -14.57 8.45
CA GLU A 87 -16.92 -15.32 9.08
C GLU A 87 -15.64 -14.46 9.09
N THR A 88 -15.23 -13.93 7.93
CA THR A 88 -14.04 -13.10 7.80
C THR A 88 -14.21 -11.73 8.46
N VAL A 89 -15.34 -11.05 8.30
CA VAL A 89 -15.63 -9.80 9.01
C VAL A 89 -15.76 -10.04 10.52
N GLY A 90 -16.34 -11.17 10.90
CA GLY A 90 -16.42 -11.64 12.29
C GLY A 90 -15.05 -11.85 12.91
N LEU A 91 -14.07 -12.39 12.17
CA LEU A 91 -12.69 -12.53 12.61
C LEU A 91 -12.08 -11.16 12.97
N LEU A 92 -12.31 -10.13 12.16
CA LEU A 92 -11.83 -8.77 12.46
C LEU A 92 -12.45 -8.22 13.75
N ARG A 93 -13.77 -8.43 13.94
CA ARG A 93 -14.50 -7.94 15.11
C ARG A 93 -14.15 -8.69 16.40
N LYS A 94 -14.15 -10.02 16.35
CA LYS A 94 -14.08 -10.90 17.52
C LYS A 94 -12.63 -11.27 17.85
N GLU A 95 -11.92 -11.84 16.90
CA GLU A 95 -10.58 -12.39 17.14
C GLU A 95 -9.52 -11.28 17.19
N LEU A 96 -9.61 -10.28 16.30
CA LEU A 96 -8.70 -9.14 16.30
C LEU A 96 -9.16 -7.99 17.21
N GLY A 97 -10.39 -8.04 17.74
CA GLY A 97 -10.93 -7.05 18.67
C GLY A 97 -11.16 -5.66 18.07
N PHE A 98 -11.38 -5.55 16.76
CA PHE A 98 -11.58 -4.25 16.10
C PHE A 98 -12.99 -3.70 16.38
N ASP A 99 -13.08 -2.50 16.94
CA ASP A 99 -14.36 -1.80 17.21
C ASP A 99 -14.57 -0.53 16.36
N GLY A 100 -13.60 -0.17 15.51
CA GLY A 100 -13.70 0.98 14.59
C GLY A 100 -14.70 0.76 13.45
N VAL A 101 -14.68 1.61 12.43
CA VAL A 101 -15.55 1.45 11.24
C VAL A 101 -14.95 0.44 10.27
N ILE A 102 -15.73 -0.55 9.86
CA ILE A 102 -15.37 -1.39 8.70
C ILE A 102 -16.01 -0.77 7.46
N CYS A 103 -15.18 -0.42 6.48
CA CYS A 103 -15.59 0.07 5.18
C CYS A 103 -15.49 -1.05 4.14
N SER A 104 -16.42 -1.14 3.18
CA SER A 104 -16.22 -2.00 2.02
C SER A 104 -15.18 -1.38 1.08
N ASP A 105 -14.50 -2.21 0.28
CA ASP A 105 -13.95 -1.73 -0.99
C ASP A 105 -15.10 -1.37 -1.95
N ALA A 106 -14.78 -0.76 -3.09
CA ALA A 106 -15.74 -0.21 -4.02
C ALA A 106 -16.68 -1.29 -4.61
N LEU A 107 -18.00 -1.17 -4.40
CA LEU A 107 -18.98 -2.21 -4.74
C LEU A 107 -19.26 -2.31 -6.25
N ASP A 108 -18.84 -1.33 -7.05
CA ASP A 108 -18.88 -1.34 -8.51
C ASP A 108 -17.81 -2.24 -9.15
N MET A 109 -16.76 -2.59 -8.42
CA MET A 109 -15.71 -3.51 -8.88
C MET A 109 -16.29 -4.86 -9.31
N HIS A 110 -15.70 -5.46 -10.36
CA HIS A 110 -16.20 -6.69 -11.01
C HIS A 110 -16.42 -7.84 -10.03
N ALA A 111 -15.54 -7.99 -9.04
CA ALA A 111 -15.66 -9.02 -8.01
C ALA A 111 -17.01 -9.02 -7.26
N ILE A 112 -17.69 -7.87 -7.20
CA ILE A 112 -19.02 -7.72 -6.60
C ILE A 112 -20.08 -7.50 -7.67
N SER A 113 -19.87 -6.55 -8.59
CA SER A 113 -20.88 -6.09 -9.54
C SER A 113 -21.30 -7.15 -10.54
N HIS A 114 -20.38 -8.02 -10.97
CA HIS A 114 -20.65 -9.12 -11.89
C HIS A 114 -20.98 -10.45 -11.18
N GLY A 115 -20.71 -10.53 -9.87
CA GLY A 115 -21.07 -11.67 -9.03
C GLY A 115 -22.50 -11.54 -8.49
N VAL A 116 -22.62 -10.97 -7.30
CA VAL A 116 -23.93 -10.82 -6.62
C VAL A 116 -24.70 -9.58 -7.07
N GLY A 117 -24.05 -8.64 -7.75
CA GLY A 117 -24.61 -7.35 -8.13
C GLY A 117 -24.52 -6.33 -7.00
N ARG A 118 -24.35 -5.05 -7.35
CA ARG A 118 -24.05 -3.94 -6.42
C ARG A 118 -25.07 -3.82 -5.27
N ARG A 119 -26.37 -3.84 -5.61
CA ARG A 119 -27.47 -3.72 -4.62
C ARG A 119 -27.49 -4.86 -3.61
N ARG A 120 -27.36 -6.10 -4.09
CA ARG A 120 -27.31 -7.28 -3.21
C ARG A 120 -25.99 -7.33 -2.44
N GLY A 121 -24.88 -6.93 -3.07
CA GLY A 121 -23.57 -6.78 -2.44
C GLY A 121 -23.59 -5.84 -1.24
N ALA A 122 -24.24 -4.68 -1.36
CA ALA A 122 -24.43 -3.75 -0.24
C ALA A 122 -25.19 -4.38 0.94
N VAL A 123 -26.29 -5.08 0.66
CA VAL A 123 -27.06 -5.79 1.70
C VAL A 123 -26.20 -6.86 2.37
N LEU A 124 -25.51 -7.68 1.59
CA LEU A 124 -24.67 -8.76 2.10
C LEU A 124 -23.48 -8.22 2.91
N ALA A 125 -22.85 -7.13 2.49
CA ALA A 125 -21.75 -6.49 3.22
C ALA A 125 -22.21 -5.97 4.59
N LEU A 126 -23.33 -5.24 4.64
CA LEU A 126 -23.91 -4.78 5.90
C LEU A 126 -24.29 -5.93 6.82
N SER A 127 -24.92 -6.98 6.26
CA SER A 127 -25.28 -8.20 7.00
C SER A 127 -24.04 -8.96 7.50
N ALA A 128 -22.92 -8.91 6.80
CA ALA A 128 -21.65 -9.50 7.23
C ALA A 128 -20.98 -8.72 8.37
N GLY A 129 -21.33 -7.45 8.57
CA GLY A 129 -20.79 -6.61 9.65
C GLY A 129 -19.98 -5.40 9.15
N VAL A 130 -19.92 -5.15 7.84
CA VAL A 130 -19.40 -3.89 7.27
C VAL A 130 -20.33 -2.74 7.68
N ASP A 131 -19.79 -1.57 8.02
CA ASP A 131 -20.57 -0.41 8.49
C ASP A 131 -20.71 0.70 7.44
N LEU A 132 -19.66 0.92 6.64
CA LEU A 132 -19.62 1.95 5.60
C LEU A 132 -19.47 1.30 4.23
N LEU A 133 -20.28 1.72 3.27
CA LEU A 133 -20.25 1.18 1.91
C LEU A 133 -19.56 2.17 0.96
N CYS A 134 -18.46 1.74 0.35
CA CYS A 134 -17.86 2.43 -0.78
C CYS A 134 -18.62 2.03 -2.05
N LEU A 135 -19.37 2.95 -2.66
CA LEU A 135 -20.28 2.59 -3.76
C LEU A 135 -19.59 2.48 -5.12
N GLY A 136 -18.51 3.22 -5.34
CA GLY A 136 -17.77 3.15 -6.59
C GLY A 136 -16.90 4.36 -6.91
N ASN A 137 -16.18 4.24 -8.02
CA ASN A 137 -15.40 5.32 -8.61
C ASN A 137 -16.23 6.03 -9.71
N PRO A 138 -16.50 7.34 -9.59
CA PRO A 138 -17.26 8.09 -10.59
C PRO A 138 -16.62 8.19 -11.98
N GLN A 139 -15.41 7.67 -12.19
CA GLN A 139 -14.61 7.87 -13.41
C GLN A 139 -14.44 6.64 -14.32
N PHE A 140 -15.17 5.52 -14.13
CA PHE A 140 -15.01 4.32 -14.98
C PHE A 140 -16.34 3.67 -15.38
N PRO A 141 -16.60 3.36 -16.67
CA PRO A 141 -16.28 4.11 -17.89
C PRO A 141 -17.50 4.87 -18.48
N GLU A 142 -18.66 4.78 -17.84
CA GLU A 142 -19.94 5.35 -18.28
C GLU A 142 -20.31 6.61 -17.46
N PRO A 143 -21.25 7.46 -17.92
CA PRO A 143 -21.77 8.58 -17.12
C PRO A 143 -22.28 8.08 -15.77
N TYR A 144 -21.56 8.44 -14.69
CA TYR A 144 -21.90 8.03 -13.33
C TYR A 144 -22.65 9.15 -12.62
N ASP A 145 -23.93 8.91 -12.31
CA ASP A 145 -24.71 9.76 -11.41
C ASP A 145 -24.61 9.22 -9.98
N ALA A 146 -23.70 9.82 -9.19
CA ALA A 146 -23.47 9.46 -7.80
C ALA A 146 -24.72 9.61 -6.92
N GLN A 147 -25.56 10.60 -7.21
CA GLN A 147 -26.74 10.89 -6.41
C GLN A 147 -27.84 9.86 -6.68
N ALA A 148 -28.08 9.55 -7.96
CA ALA A 148 -29.02 8.49 -8.34
C ALA A 148 -28.57 7.13 -7.80
N ASP A 149 -27.28 6.81 -7.92
CA ASP A 149 -26.71 5.56 -7.42
C ASP A 149 -26.86 5.41 -5.90
N THR A 150 -26.58 6.49 -5.15
CA THR A 150 -26.79 6.53 -3.70
C THR A 150 -28.26 6.32 -3.35
N ALA A 151 -29.18 6.98 -4.05
CA ALA A 151 -30.62 6.84 -3.82
C ALA A 151 -31.12 5.42 -4.12
N GLN A 152 -30.64 4.80 -5.19
CA GLN A 152 -30.95 3.41 -5.53
C GLN A 152 -30.43 2.44 -4.47
N MET A 153 -29.22 2.66 -3.96
CA MET A 153 -28.66 1.84 -2.90
C MET A 153 -29.46 1.98 -1.61
N ALA A 154 -29.80 3.21 -1.20
CA ALA A 154 -30.63 3.47 -0.02
C ALA A 154 -32.01 2.80 -0.13
N THR A 155 -32.61 2.83 -1.32
CA THR A 155 -33.89 2.14 -1.60
C THR A 155 -33.76 0.63 -1.41
N ALA A 156 -32.72 0.03 -1.98
CA ALA A 156 -32.45 -1.40 -1.86
C ALA A 156 -32.24 -1.84 -0.39
N LEU A 157 -31.51 -1.04 0.39
CA LEU A 157 -31.29 -1.31 1.81
C LEU A 157 -32.61 -1.21 2.61
N CYS A 158 -33.42 -0.19 2.35
CA CYS A 158 -34.74 -0.04 2.98
C CYS A 158 -35.65 -1.24 2.67
N GLU A 159 -35.67 -1.70 1.41
CA GLU A 159 -36.43 -2.89 1.02
C GLU A 159 -35.91 -4.15 1.70
N ALA A 160 -34.59 -4.35 1.77
CA ALA A 160 -34.00 -5.50 2.44
C ALA A 160 -34.37 -5.55 3.92
N VAL A 161 -34.44 -4.39 4.59
CA VAL A 161 -34.94 -4.32 5.97
C VAL A 161 -36.41 -4.70 6.06
N ARG A 162 -37.28 -4.14 5.20
CA ARG A 162 -38.72 -4.48 5.18
C ARG A 162 -38.97 -5.96 4.89
N LYS A 163 -38.14 -6.58 4.06
CA LYS A 163 -38.19 -8.00 3.69
C LYS A 163 -37.50 -8.93 4.71
N GLY A 164 -36.91 -8.39 5.79
CA GLY A 164 -36.19 -9.17 6.81
C GLY A 164 -34.84 -9.72 6.37
N GLN A 165 -34.32 -9.29 5.22
CA GLN A 165 -33.02 -9.73 4.67
C GLN A 165 -31.83 -8.98 5.30
N LEU A 166 -32.09 -7.80 5.87
CA LEU A 166 -31.14 -7.01 6.67
C LEU A 166 -31.81 -6.61 7.98
N SER A 167 -31.14 -6.84 9.10
CA SER A 167 -31.66 -6.42 10.40
C SER A 167 -31.65 -4.88 10.52
N ALA A 168 -32.78 -4.30 10.93
CA ALA A 168 -32.88 -2.87 11.23
C ALA A 168 -31.88 -2.45 12.33
N THR A 169 -31.69 -3.30 13.34
CA THR A 169 -30.70 -3.08 14.41
C THR A 169 -29.28 -3.02 13.85
N ARG A 170 -28.94 -3.93 12.91
CA ARG A 170 -27.63 -3.94 12.24
C ARG A 170 -27.39 -2.68 11.42
N LEU A 171 -28.39 -2.23 10.66
CA LEU A 171 -28.31 -1.00 9.88
C LEU A 171 -28.14 0.24 10.79
N ALA A 172 -28.89 0.31 11.89
CA ALA A 172 -28.80 1.40 12.86
C ALA A 172 -27.44 1.44 13.58
N GLU A 173 -26.88 0.27 13.90
CA GLU A 173 -25.55 0.10 14.48
C GLU A 173 -24.45 0.60 13.53
N ALA A 174 -24.48 0.17 12.26
CA ALA A 174 -23.58 0.65 11.22
C ALA A 174 -23.61 2.18 11.11
N ALA A 175 -24.82 2.75 10.98
CA ALA A 175 -25.00 4.20 10.87
C ALA A 175 -24.48 4.96 12.11
N ARG A 176 -24.61 4.39 13.31
CA ARG A 176 -24.09 4.97 14.55
C ARG A 176 -22.55 4.95 14.57
N ARG A 177 -21.90 3.87 14.14
CA ARG A 177 -20.42 3.84 14.03
C ARG A 177 -19.92 4.88 13.03
N VAL A 178 -20.54 4.97 11.86
CA VAL A 178 -20.18 5.96 10.83
C VAL A 178 -20.36 7.39 11.34
N ARG A 179 -21.48 7.71 11.99
CA ARG A 179 -21.68 9.03 12.61
C ARG A 179 -20.64 9.30 13.70
N SER A 180 -20.30 8.31 14.52
CA SER A 180 -19.31 8.47 15.59
C SER A 180 -17.91 8.74 15.02
N LEU A 181 -17.56 8.11 13.90
CA LEU A 181 -16.30 8.38 13.18
C LEU A 181 -16.20 9.84 12.73
N GLY A 182 -17.30 10.42 12.23
CA GLY A 182 -17.36 11.82 11.81
C GLY A 182 -17.54 12.83 12.96
N ALA A 183 -18.15 12.41 14.07
CA ALA A 183 -18.47 13.29 15.20
C ALA A 183 -17.34 13.42 16.23
N GLY A 184 -16.38 12.50 16.27
CA GLY A 184 -15.29 12.59 17.22
C GLY A 184 -14.16 11.62 16.93
N ARG A 185 -12.93 12.15 17.00
CA ARG A 185 -11.73 11.56 17.66
C ARG A 185 -10.41 12.13 17.15
N ILE A 186 -10.42 12.91 16.09
CA ILE A 186 -9.26 13.70 15.68
C ILE A 186 -9.70 15.16 15.69
N GLN A 187 -9.53 15.83 16.84
CA GLN A 187 -9.37 17.28 16.77
C GLN A 187 -8.11 17.47 15.94
N PRO A 188 -8.16 18.12 14.77
CA PRO A 188 -6.92 18.44 14.08
C PRO A 188 -6.08 19.19 15.09
N ALA A 189 -4.92 18.64 15.47
CA ALA A 189 -3.86 19.50 15.97
C ALA A 189 -3.80 20.63 14.94
N ALA A 190 -3.87 21.90 15.39
CA ALA A 190 -3.76 23.03 14.48
C ALA A 190 -2.59 22.70 13.55
N PRO A 191 -2.82 22.53 12.24
CA PRO A 191 -1.86 21.88 11.37
C PRO A 191 -0.56 22.63 11.59
N ALA A 192 0.47 21.92 12.09
CA ALA A 192 1.78 22.54 12.30
C ALA A 192 2.06 23.28 11.00
N PRO A 193 2.32 24.61 11.04
CA PRO A 193 2.31 25.43 9.85
C PRO A 193 3.11 24.70 8.82
N VAL A 194 2.42 24.30 7.76
CA VAL A 194 2.98 23.56 6.66
C VAL A 194 3.94 24.56 6.04
N GLY A 195 5.17 24.63 6.55
CA GLY A 195 6.21 25.53 6.06
C GLY A 195 6.21 25.46 4.55
N GLY A 196 6.23 26.63 3.89
CA GLY A 196 5.77 26.87 2.51
C GLY A 196 6.40 26.05 1.38
N SER A 197 7.11 24.97 1.68
CA SER A 197 7.59 23.95 0.75
C SER A 197 6.45 23.16 0.12
N ARG A 198 6.55 22.90 -1.18
CA ARG A 198 5.58 22.11 -1.96
C ARG A 198 5.56 20.63 -1.49
N PRO A 199 4.44 19.88 -1.63
CA PRO A 199 4.38 18.46 -1.23
C PRO A 199 5.51 17.57 -1.77
N ALA A 200 5.95 17.82 -3.01
CA ALA A 200 7.08 17.11 -3.62
C ALA A 200 8.40 17.34 -2.86
N GLU A 201 8.62 18.53 -2.32
CA GLU A 201 9.83 18.88 -1.55
C GLU A 201 9.83 18.17 -0.19
N ARG A 202 8.65 18.01 0.43
CA ARG A 202 8.50 17.26 1.69
C ARG A 202 8.78 15.77 1.50
N GLY A 203 8.22 15.18 0.45
CA GLY A 203 8.47 13.78 0.10
C GLY A 203 9.95 13.52 -0.17
N LEU A 204 10.63 14.43 -0.89
CA LEU A 204 12.07 14.36 -1.13
C LEU A 204 12.90 14.54 0.15
N SER A 205 12.51 15.48 1.03
CA SER A 205 13.18 15.68 2.33
C SER A 205 13.09 14.43 3.20
N ALA A 206 11.90 13.83 3.31
CA ALA A 206 11.71 12.57 4.04
C ALA A 206 12.53 11.42 3.42
N ALA A 207 12.55 11.32 2.09
CA ALA A 207 13.35 10.31 1.39
C ALA A 207 14.85 10.45 1.65
N ARG A 208 15.39 11.68 1.65
CA ARG A 208 16.79 11.95 2.02
C ARG A 208 17.10 11.59 3.46
N ALA A 209 16.21 11.93 4.39
CA ALA A 209 16.37 11.61 5.81
C ALA A 209 16.29 10.10 6.11
N ALA A 210 15.63 9.33 5.25
CA ALA A 210 15.50 7.87 5.38
C ALA A 210 16.73 7.10 4.88
N LEU A 211 17.66 7.73 4.14
CA LEU A 211 18.81 7.05 3.55
C LEU A 211 19.72 6.46 4.64
N GLN A 212 20.12 5.21 4.46
CA GLN A 212 21.17 4.58 5.24
C GLN A 212 22.28 4.09 4.31
N VAL A 213 23.53 4.34 4.70
CA VAL A 213 24.70 3.94 3.91
C VAL A 213 25.52 2.96 4.73
N THR A 214 25.86 1.83 4.12
CA THR A 214 26.77 0.83 4.66
C THR A 214 27.95 0.69 3.71
N GLY A 215 29.17 0.62 4.24
CA GLY A 215 30.40 0.54 3.45
C GLY A 215 30.85 1.89 2.88
N LYS A 216 31.96 1.87 2.13
CA LYS A 216 32.53 3.07 1.48
C LYS A 216 31.95 3.19 0.08
N LEU A 217 31.17 4.25 -0.17
CA LEU A 217 30.67 4.53 -1.52
C LEU A 217 31.85 4.85 -2.46
N PRO A 218 31.93 4.23 -3.66
CA PRO A 218 32.93 4.57 -4.65
C PRO A 218 32.65 5.94 -5.27
N GLU A 219 33.68 6.59 -5.79
CA GLU A 219 33.48 7.73 -6.67
C GLU A 219 32.92 7.24 -8.01
N LEU A 220 31.73 7.71 -8.35
CA LEU A 220 31.08 7.39 -9.61
C LEU A 220 31.48 8.43 -10.66
N SER A 221 32.43 8.07 -11.52
CA SER A 221 32.88 8.88 -12.66
C SER A 221 32.40 8.29 -13.99
N GLY A 222 31.80 9.09 -14.86
CA GLY A 222 31.34 8.67 -16.19
C GLY A 222 29.93 8.04 -16.20
N ALA A 223 29.59 7.36 -17.30
CA ALA A 223 28.26 6.78 -17.50
C ALA A 223 28.08 5.49 -16.67
N VAL A 224 27.39 5.58 -15.54
CA VAL A 224 27.13 4.42 -14.66
C VAL A 224 25.83 3.73 -15.04
N SER A 225 25.87 2.50 -15.55
CA SER A 225 24.62 1.76 -15.85
C SER A 225 23.83 1.42 -14.57
N VAL A 226 22.49 1.48 -14.63
CA VAL A 226 21.60 1.12 -13.52
C VAL A 226 20.83 -0.13 -13.94
N ARG A 227 20.84 -1.17 -13.11
CA ARG A 227 20.12 -2.42 -13.37
C ARG A 227 19.18 -2.71 -12.21
N GLY A 228 18.00 -3.24 -12.54
CA GLY A 228 17.02 -3.66 -11.55
C GLY A 228 17.03 -5.17 -11.36
N SER A 229 17.00 -5.64 -10.11
CA SER A 229 16.67 -7.02 -9.77
C SER A 229 15.45 -7.02 -8.87
N PHE A 230 14.30 -7.38 -9.44
CA PHE A 230 13.01 -7.39 -8.76
C PHE A 230 12.28 -8.69 -9.09
N GLY A 231 11.52 -9.19 -8.12
CA GLY A 231 10.55 -10.25 -8.34
C GLY A 231 9.39 -9.76 -9.21
N ARG A 232 8.47 -10.69 -9.53
CA ARG A 232 7.26 -10.32 -10.25
C ARG A 232 6.44 -9.33 -9.43
N GLY A 233 6.05 -8.22 -10.05
CA GLY A 233 5.10 -7.29 -9.46
C GLY A 233 3.80 -8.00 -9.05
N ASN A 234 3.19 -7.53 -7.97
CA ASN A 234 1.83 -7.92 -7.57
C ASN A 234 0.94 -6.67 -7.55
N ILE A 235 -0.37 -6.87 -7.36
CA ILE A 235 -1.34 -5.77 -7.40
C ILE A 235 -1.08 -4.70 -6.32
N ALA A 236 -0.57 -5.09 -5.15
CA ALA A 236 -0.22 -4.14 -4.09
C ALA A 236 1.06 -3.34 -4.40
N ALA A 237 1.91 -3.87 -5.29
CA ALA A 237 3.23 -3.34 -5.57
C ALA A 237 3.37 -2.66 -6.93
N GLY A 238 2.56 -3.01 -7.92
CA GLY A 238 2.74 -2.53 -9.31
C GLY A 238 4.15 -2.74 -9.86
N THR A 239 4.49 -2.02 -10.93
CA THR A 239 5.83 -1.96 -11.55
C THR A 239 6.68 -0.84 -10.93
N ARG A 240 6.68 -0.71 -9.59
CA ARG A 240 7.35 0.36 -8.82
C ARG A 240 8.81 0.62 -9.23
N SER A 241 9.50 -0.42 -9.67
CA SER A 241 10.89 -0.44 -10.08
C SER A 241 11.24 0.55 -11.20
N GLU A 242 10.36 0.76 -12.19
CA GLU A 242 10.66 1.64 -13.33
C GLU A 242 10.71 3.12 -12.94
N THR A 243 9.75 3.56 -12.11
CA THR A 243 9.69 4.96 -11.66
C THR A 243 10.88 5.31 -10.80
N PHE A 244 11.31 4.40 -9.92
CA PHE A 244 12.49 4.58 -9.09
C PHE A 244 13.77 4.65 -9.93
N ILE A 245 13.97 3.70 -10.85
CA ILE A 245 15.17 3.62 -11.68
C ILE A 245 15.30 4.88 -12.54
N ARG A 246 14.23 5.32 -13.21
CA ARG A 246 14.26 6.55 -14.02
C ARG A 246 14.65 7.76 -13.17
N ALA A 247 14.05 7.89 -11.99
CA ALA A 247 14.34 8.99 -11.08
C ALA A 247 15.79 8.99 -10.56
N LEU A 248 16.34 7.80 -10.33
CA LEU A 248 17.74 7.61 -9.96
C LEU A 248 18.67 7.99 -11.13
N GLU A 249 18.38 7.55 -12.35
CA GLU A 249 19.18 7.87 -13.54
C GLU A 249 19.16 9.37 -13.88
N GLU A 250 17.98 10.01 -13.84
CA GLU A 250 17.80 11.47 -13.95
C GLU A 250 18.68 12.18 -12.91
N ALA A 251 18.61 11.76 -11.65
CA ALA A 251 19.36 12.37 -10.56
C ALA A 251 20.86 12.09 -10.61
N LEU A 252 21.33 11.09 -11.36
CA LEU A 252 22.75 10.87 -11.65
C LEU A 252 23.25 11.76 -12.79
N GLY A 253 22.37 12.41 -13.56
CA GLY A 253 22.72 13.29 -14.67
C GLY A 253 22.79 12.59 -16.03
N LYS A 254 22.08 11.47 -16.20
CA LYS A 254 21.92 10.82 -17.50
C LYS A 254 20.80 11.46 -18.31
N ASP A 255 21.05 12.63 -18.87
CA ASP A 255 20.37 13.01 -20.11
C ASP A 255 21.11 12.32 -21.26
N GLY A 256 20.37 11.61 -22.12
CA GLY A 256 20.91 10.64 -23.09
C GLY A 256 22.17 11.09 -23.84
N ALA A 257 23.28 10.42 -23.56
CA ALA A 257 24.44 10.35 -24.44
C ALA A 257 25.14 9.01 -24.21
N ALA A 258 25.01 8.12 -25.19
CA ALA A 258 26.05 7.12 -25.42
C ALA A 258 27.26 7.90 -25.95
N ASP A 259 28.34 8.00 -25.17
CA ASP A 259 29.65 7.64 -25.70
C ASP A 259 30.76 7.59 -24.65
N SER A 260 31.62 6.58 -24.83
CA SER A 260 32.98 6.37 -24.30
C SER A 260 33.29 6.79 -22.86
N ALA A 261 33.15 5.85 -21.92
CA ALA A 261 33.97 5.83 -20.70
C ALA A 261 34.64 4.46 -20.56
N ALA A 262 35.91 4.46 -20.15
CA ALA A 262 36.70 3.23 -19.95
C ALA A 262 36.00 2.28 -18.96
N PRO A 263 36.11 0.95 -19.14
CA PRO A 263 35.43 -0.01 -18.27
C PRO A 263 35.95 0.10 -16.84
N GLN A 264 35.09 0.52 -15.91
CA GLN A 264 35.36 0.39 -14.48
C GLN A 264 35.36 -1.11 -14.10
N GLU A 265 36.23 -1.49 -13.14
CA GLU A 265 36.33 -2.84 -12.56
C GLU A 265 34.99 -3.39 -12.03
N ARG A 266 34.03 -2.51 -11.72
CA ARG A 266 32.62 -2.83 -11.41
C ARG A 266 31.73 -1.91 -12.25
N ALA A 267 30.78 -2.50 -12.98
CA ALA A 267 30.18 -1.88 -14.16
C ALA A 267 28.84 -1.16 -13.91
N TYR A 268 28.15 -1.40 -12.79
CA TYR A 268 26.79 -0.89 -12.61
C TYR A 268 26.28 -0.73 -11.16
N LEU A 269 25.25 0.09 -10.99
CA LEU A 269 24.43 0.18 -9.78
C LEU A 269 23.31 -0.86 -9.85
N LEU A 270 23.18 -1.68 -8.81
CA LEU A 270 22.09 -2.65 -8.73
C LEU A 270 20.99 -2.13 -7.81
N VAL A 271 19.80 -1.90 -8.36
CA VAL A 271 18.59 -1.58 -7.59
C VAL A 271 17.89 -2.88 -7.22
N THR A 272 17.60 -3.04 -5.93
CA THR A 272 17.01 -4.25 -5.34
C THR A 272 15.81 -3.91 -4.45
N ASP A 273 14.98 -4.90 -4.15
CA ASP A 273 13.91 -4.82 -3.15
C ASP A 273 13.80 -6.11 -2.32
N ASP A 274 12.74 -6.23 -1.52
CA ASP A 274 12.55 -7.39 -0.64
C ASP A 274 12.44 -8.71 -1.39
N SER A 275 12.08 -8.69 -2.68
CA SER A 275 11.90 -9.87 -3.52
C SER A 275 13.15 -10.29 -4.30
N THR A 276 14.23 -9.50 -4.26
CA THR A 276 15.51 -9.85 -4.87
C THR A 276 16.09 -11.13 -4.25
N ASP A 277 16.40 -12.12 -5.05
CA ASP A 277 17.18 -13.29 -4.61
C ASP A 277 18.68 -13.00 -4.72
N PRO A 278 19.44 -12.89 -3.60
CA PRO A 278 20.87 -12.63 -3.65
C PRO A 278 21.67 -13.69 -4.41
N ALA A 279 21.21 -14.94 -4.44
CA ALA A 279 21.88 -16.01 -5.17
C ALA A 279 21.78 -15.87 -6.70
N SER A 280 20.81 -15.07 -7.18
CA SER A 280 20.61 -14.82 -8.61
C SER A 280 21.51 -13.72 -9.19
N VAL A 281 22.27 -13.02 -8.33
CA VAL A 281 23.04 -11.83 -8.70
C VAL A 281 24.52 -12.16 -8.92
N ALA A 282 25.04 -11.78 -10.08
CA ALA A 282 26.48 -11.72 -10.35
C ALA A 282 27.07 -10.47 -9.69
N TRP A 283 27.58 -10.63 -8.47
CA TRP A 283 28.02 -9.54 -7.59
C TRP A 283 29.35 -8.91 -8.00
N GLU A 284 30.18 -9.63 -8.74
CA GLU A 284 31.50 -9.22 -9.22
C GLU A 284 31.47 -7.91 -10.01
N ASP A 285 30.36 -7.63 -10.70
CA ASP A 285 30.16 -6.45 -11.53
C ASP A 285 29.42 -5.30 -10.80
N VAL A 286 28.99 -5.49 -9.56
CA VAL A 286 28.13 -4.54 -8.83
C VAL A 286 28.98 -3.53 -8.06
N ALA A 287 28.87 -2.25 -8.44
CA ALA A 287 29.58 -1.15 -7.78
C ALA A 287 28.94 -0.75 -6.45
N VAL A 288 27.61 -0.57 -6.44
CA VAL A 288 26.81 -0.22 -5.25
C VAL A 288 25.44 -0.87 -5.37
N VAL A 289 24.91 -1.34 -4.24
CA VAL A 289 23.54 -1.80 -4.12
C VAL A 289 22.65 -0.67 -3.62
N VAL A 290 21.62 -0.32 -4.39
CA VAL A 290 20.55 0.59 -3.94
C VAL A 290 19.34 -0.27 -3.55
N HIS A 291 19.10 -0.44 -2.26
CA HIS A 291 18.05 -1.32 -1.75
C HIS A 291 16.82 -0.51 -1.34
N ALA A 292 15.71 -0.69 -2.07
CA ALA A 292 14.44 -0.03 -1.79
C ALA A 292 13.55 -0.78 -0.78
N GLY A 293 13.94 -2.00 -0.40
CA GLY A 293 13.21 -2.85 0.52
C GLY A 293 13.43 -2.54 2.00
N CYS A 294 12.74 -3.30 2.84
CA CYS A 294 12.86 -3.30 4.29
C CYS A 294 13.69 -4.48 4.83
N ARG A 295 13.77 -5.57 4.06
CA ARG A 295 14.58 -6.75 4.37
C ARG A 295 16.05 -6.37 4.39
N GLU A 296 16.81 -7.06 5.23
CA GLU A 296 18.27 -7.01 5.16
C GLU A 296 18.71 -8.01 4.10
N LEU A 297 19.45 -7.54 3.10
CA LEU A 297 20.05 -8.41 2.09
C LEU A 297 21.45 -8.77 2.55
N GLU A 298 21.76 -10.06 2.55
CA GLU A 298 23.12 -10.54 2.69
C GLU A 298 23.90 -10.13 1.44
N LEU A 299 24.91 -9.29 1.63
CA LEU A 299 25.77 -8.78 0.57
C LEU A 299 27.20 -9.31 0.76
N PRO A 300 27.97 -9.45 -0.33
CA PRO A 300 29.39 -9.73 -0.23
C PRO A 300 30.12 -8.69 0.64
N ASP A 301 31.13 -9.15 1.37
CA ASP A 301 31.93 -8.30 2.26
C ASP A 301 32.52 -7.10 1.50
N GLY A 302 32.39 -5.92 2.12
CA GLY A 302 32.90 -4.66 1.57
C GLY A 302 32.06 -4.06 0.43
N LEU A 303 30.98 -4.70 -0.04
CA LEU A 303 30.08 -4.11 -1.02
C LEU A 303 29.27 -2.97 -0.39
N ALA A 304 29.35 -1.78 -0.99
CA ALA A 304 28.61 -0.62 -0.49
C ALA A 304 27.11 -0.73 -0.77
N GLN A 305 26.30 -0.27 0.17
CA GLN A 305 24.85 -0.28 0.07
C GLN A 305 24.25 1.08 0.46
N VAL A 306 23.27 1.52 -0.32
CA VAL A 306 22.36 2.62 0.01
C VAL A 306 20.96 2.05 0.21
N ARG A 307 20.41 2.12 1.41
CA ARG A 307 19.02 1.73 1.71
C ARG A 307 18.12 2.95 1.64
N THR A 308 17.02 2.85 0.90
CA THR A 308 16.07 3.96 0.72
C THR A 308 14.72 3.75 1.41
N PHE A 309 14.39 2.50 1.77
CA PHE A 309 13.09 2.09 2.36
C PHE A 309 11.86 2.55 1.55
N GLY A 310 12.04 2.84 0.25
CA GLY A 310 10.99 3.32 -0.62
C GLY A 310 11.38 3.20 -2.10
N GLY A 311 10.46 2.66 -2.90
CA GLY A 311 10.60 2.50 -4.35
C GLY A 311 9.92 3.60 -5.17
N GLY A 312 9.77 4.81 -4.61
CA GLY A 312 9.11 5.93 -5.29
C GLY A 312 10.09 6.92 -5.94
N ARG A 313 9.58 7.86 -6.74
CA ARG A 313 10.38 8.90 -7.42
C ARG A 313 11.28 9.69 -6.45
N ALA A 314 10.73 10.12 -5.32
CA ALA A 314 11.47 10.88 -4.30
C ALA A 314 12.66 10.09 -3.73
N SER A 315 12.48 8.78 -3.50
CA SER A 315 13.54 7.89 -3.03
C SER A 315 14.62 7.68 -4.09
N GLY A 316 14.24 7.57 -5.37
CA GLY A 316 15.19 7.47 -6.49
C GLY A 316 16.05 8.73 -6.61
N ILE A 317 15.43 9.92 -6.55
CA ILE A 317 16.16 11.20 -6.57
C ILE A 317 17.10 11.31 -5.37
N ALA A 318 16.62 10.99 -4.16
CA ALA A 318 17.44 11.07 -2.96
C ALA A 318 18.69 10.18 -3.04
N ALA A 319 18.55 8.95 -3.55
CA ALA A 319 19.67 8.05 -3.77
C ALA A 319 20.64 8.58 -4.84
N GLY A 320 20.11 9.10 -5.96
CA GLY A 320 20.93 9.68 -7.02
C GLY A 320 21.71 10.91 -6.57
N ASP A 321 21.08 11.83 -5.83
CA ASP A 321 21.75 12.99 -5.24
C ASP A 321 22.89 12.58 -4.30
N LEU A 322 22.68 11.57 -3.47
CA LEU A 322 23.70 11.03 -2.57
C LEU A 322 24.88 10.47 -3.36
N LEU A 323 24.60 9.61 -4.33
CA LEU A 323 25.61 8.94 -5.16
C LEU A 323 26.38 9.89 -6.08
N ALA A 324 25.76 11.00 -6.48
CA ALA A 324 26.40 12.06 -7.26
C ALA A 324 27.10 13.13 -6.39
N GLY A 325 27.14 12.96 -5.06
CA GLY A 325 27.75 13.92 -4.14
C GLY A 325 27.00 15.26 -4.00
N ARG A 326 25.72 15.32 -4.42
CA ARG A 326 24.86 16.52 -4.42
C ARG A 326 24.02 16.71 -3.14
N GLY A 327 24.28 15.95 -2.08
CA GLY A 327 23.56 16.04 -0.80
C GLY A 327 24.23 16.91 0.27
N PRO A 328 23.54 17.24 1.39
CA PRO A 328 24.12 17.99 2.51
C PRO A 328 25.30 17.28 3.21
N HIS A 329 25.55 16.01 2.88
CA HIS A 329 26.70 15.23 3.35
C HIS A 329 27.88 15.21 2.36
N GLY A 330 27.76 15.82 1.18
CA GLY A 330 28.76 15.78 0.09
C GLY A 330 29.98 16.70 0.24
N ARG A 331 30.19 17.30 1.41
CA ARG A 331 31.42 18.04 1.74
C ARG A 331 31.77 17.82 3.21
N ARG A 332 32.50 16.75 3.49
CA ARG A 332 33.39 16.66 4.65
C ARG A 332 34.66 15.95 4.23
#